data_AF-A0AAU9VVB7-F1
#
_entry.id   AF-A0AAU9VVB7-F1
#
_cell.length_a   1.000
_cell.length_b   1.000
_cell.length_c   1.000
_cell.angle_alpha   90.00
_cell.angle_beta   90.00
_cell.angle_gamma   90.00
#
_symmetry.space_group_name_H-M   'P 1'
#
loop_
_entity.id
_entity.type
_entity.pdbx_description
1 polymer ?
#
loop_
_entity_poly.entity_id
_entity_poly.type
_entity_poly.pdbx_seq_one_letter_code
_entity_poly.pdbx_strand_id
1 'polypeptide(L)'
;MIILHLSMTLYITLTSLSAMTASGCRCFTCSQSRDPISPAWQVDLNTNRVYGTRDASVVLLESFKVVPGVCANQGKIRITFDKCWGSKRTARIDLWFAAQVTGFSFDIADSPTVNGYGGDAGTTTKGAEVHGLNKNFLIFTNDFTGHQDYTTNGHLTVESKAKVISDHMTIYISHERVEVTNYRGYQAVYDSRYLFQLSGQLIGRPPSTATDVWLSMNRVISGTYRSGTGLCKVAISWV
;
A
#
# COMPACT_ATOMS: atom_id res chain seq x y z
N MET A 1 -70.20 -10.91 27.12
CA MET A 1 -69.89 -9.51 27.49
C MET A 1 -68.63 -9.53 28.35
N ILE A 2 -67.68 -8.63 28.07
CA ILE A 2 -66.42 -8.36 28.78
C ILE A 2 -65.14 -9.02 28.18
N ILE A 3 -64.59 -8.23 27.24
CA ILE A 3 -63.17 -7.85 27.05
C ILE A 3 -62.19 -8.88 26.46
N LEU A 4 -62.23 -8.90 25.12
CA LEU A 4 -61.09 -8.93 24.22
C LEU A 4 -60.17 -7.71 24.50
N HIS A 5 -58.86 -7.91 24.64
CA HIS A 5 -57.73 -6.98 24.35
C HIS A 5 -56.57 -7.19 25.35
N LEU A 6 -55.64 -8.08 25.02
CA LEU A 6 -54.26 -7.93 25.49
C LEU A 6 -53.29 -8.41 24.40
N SER A 7 -52.89 -7.41 23.62
CA SER A 7 -51.52 -7.14 23.19
C SER A 7 -50.76 -8.29 22.52
N MET A 8 -51.00 -8.37 21.21
CA MET A 8 -50.12 -8.87 20.18
C MET A 8 -48.84 -8.01 20.07
N THR A 9 -47.94 -8.10 21.07
CA THR A 9 -46.64 -7.39 21.05
C THR A 9 -45.54 -8.20 21.72
N LEU A 10 -45.28 -9.41 21.22
CA LEU A 10 -44.06 -10.14 21.56
C LEU A 10 -43.60 -11.04 20.39
N TYR A 11 -43.54 -10.43 19.21
CA TYR A 11 -42.82 -10.93 18.04
C TYR A 11 -42.12 -9.69 17.46
N ILE A 12 -40.83 -9.80 17.17
CA ILE A 12 -39.88 -8.72 16.81
C ILE A 12 -39.13 -8.09 18.01
N THR A 13 -38.34 -8.88 18.75
CA THR A 13 -37.13 -8.37 19.46
C THR A 13 -36.06 -9.45 19.66
N LEU A 14 -35.94 -10.45 18.78
CA LEU A 14 -34.86 -11.45 18.86
C LEU A 14 -34.27 -11.87 17.50
N THR A 15 -34.29 -10.95 16.53
CA THR A 15 -33.52 -11.06 15.27
C THR A 15 -32.85 -9.73 14.94
N SER A 16 -32.04 -9.23 15.87
CA SER A 16 -31.07 -8.15 15.57
C SER A 16 -29.77 -8.30 16.37
N LEU A 17 -29.36 -9.55 16.64
CA LEU A 17 -27.98 -9.87 17.05
C LEU A 17 -27.19 -10.39 15.85
N SER A 18 -27.22 -9.64 14.75
CA SER A 18 -26.42 -9.90 13.54
C SER A 18 -26.24 -8.60 12.76
N ALA A 19 -25.62 -7.60 13.41
CA ALA A 19 -25.02 -6.43 12.75
C ALA A 19 -24.12 -5.68 13.74
N MET A 20 -23.25 -6.40 14.44
CA MET A 20 -22.09 -5.82 15.14
C MET A 20 -20.83 -6.49 14.57
N THR A 21 -20.70 -6.47 13.25
CA THR A 21 -19.48 -6.87 12.56
C THR A 21 -18.93 -5.66 11.80
N ALA A 22 -17.74 -5.24 12.25
CA ALA A 22 -16.76 -4.47 11.48
C ALA A 22 -17.20 -3.10 10.90
N SER A 23 -17.49 -2.14 11.78
CA SER A 23 -17.40 -0.71 11.47
C SER A 23 -16.20 -0.03 12.16
N GLY A 24 -15.20 -0.81 12.59
CA GLY A 24 -13.99 -0.26 13.18
C GLY A 24 -13.09 0.33 12.10
N CYS A 25 -12.95 1.66 12.08
CA CYS A 25 -11.94 2.40 11.31
C CYS A 25 -12.26 2.69 9.84
N ARG A 26 -13.55 2.89 9.52
CA ARG A 26 -13.90 3.64 8.31
C ARG A 26 -13.58 5.11 8.54
N CYS A 27 -12.54 5.60 7.87
CA CYS A 27 -12.36 7.03 7.67
C CYS A 27 -13.50 7.49 6.75
N PHE A 28 -14.61 7.96 7.35
CA PHE A 28 -15.62 8.72 6.62
C PHE A 28 -14.94 9.97 6.07
N THR A 29 -14.69 9.98 4.76
CA THR A 29 -14.58 11.17 3.90
C THR A 29 -14.19 12.45 4.63
N CYS A 30 -12.91 12.60 4.95
CA CYS A 30 -12.32 13.91 5.16
C CYS A 30 -11.30 14.10 4.04
N SER A 31 -11.49 15.14 3.23
CA SER A 31 -10.41 15.71 2.41
C SER A 31 -9.31 16.17 3.37
N GLN A 32 -8.44 15.25 3.80
CA GLN A 32 -7.29 15.59 4.63
C GLN A 32 -6.34 16.46 3.81
N SER A 33 -5.75 17.48 4.46
CA SER A 33 -4.71 18.28 3.81
C SER A 33 -3.61 17.34 3.33
N ARG A 34 -3.15 17.53 2.09
CA ARG A 34 -2.03 16.77 1.50
C ARG A 34 -0.68 17.36 1.89
N ASP A 35 -0.69 18.37 2.76
CA ASP A 35 0.51 18.95 3.32
C ASP A 35 1.14 17.96 4.32
N PRO A 36 2.45 17.68 4.20
CA PRO A 36 3.13 16.77 5.10
C PRO A 36 3.01 17.21 6.57
N ILE A 37 2.57 16.31 7.44
CA ILE A 37 2.52 16.50 8.90
C ILE A 37 3.93 16.51 9.49
N SER A 38 4.92 15.91 8.81
CA SER A 38 6.32 15.84 9.22
C SER A 38 7.28 16.17 8.06
N PRO A 39 8.47 16.73 8.33
CA PRO A 39 9.51 16.82 7.31
C PRO A 39 9.82 15.43 6.75
N ALA A 40 9.95 15.34 5.42
CA ALA A 40 10.07 14.05 4.76
C ALA A 40 11.40 13.35 5.09
N TRP A 41 11.32 12.05 5.39
CA TRP A 41 12.48 11.16 5.49
C TRP A 41 12.86 10.68 4.07
N GLN A 42 14.14 10.75 3.71
CA GLN A 42 14.56 10.60 2.32
C GLN A 42 15.73 9.63 2.16
N VAL A 43 15.73 8.88 1.06
CA VAL A 43 16.86 8.06 0.61
C VAL A 43 17.28 8.55 -0.77
N ASP A 44 18.56 8.90 -0.92
CA ASP A 44 19.20 9.12 -2.21
C ASP A 44 19.98 7.87 -2.62
N LEU A 45 19.52 7.23 -3.69
CA LEU A 45 20.09 6.00 -4.22
C LEU A 45 21.32 6.27 -5.10
N ASN A 46 21.65 7.51 -5.45
CA ASN A 46 22.94 7.80 -6.09
C ASN A 46 24.08 7.70 -5.08
N THR A 47 23.85 8.22 -3.88
CA THR A 47 24.86 8.30 -2.83
C THR A 47 24.70 7.24 -1.74
N ASN A 48 23.57 6.52 -1.71
CA ASN A 48 23.10 5.67 -0.61
C ASN A 48 23.07 6.41 0.73
N ARG A 49 22.69 7.69 0.69
CA ARG A 49 22.57 8.52 1.89
C ARG A 49 21.11 8.72 2.27
N VAL A 50 20.90 8.82 3.58
CA VAL A 50 19.59 9.10 4.19
C VAL A 50 19.60 10.53 4.70
N TYR A 51 18.51 11.26 4.46
CA TYR A 51 18.33 12.66 4.86
C TYR A 51 16.98 12.87 5.54
N GLY A 52 16.85 14.01 6.22
CA GLY A 52 15.60 14.41 6.90
C GLY A 52 15.54 13.96 8.37
N THR A 53 14.43 14.29 9.01
CA THR A 53 14.19 13.92 10.42
C THR A 53 13.93 12.42 10.51
N ARG A 54 14.58 11.77 11.49
CA ARG A 54 14.37 10.34 11.73
C ARG A 54 12.96 10.11 12.26
N ASP A 55 12.17 9.32 11.55
CA ASP A 55 10.91 8.79 12.03
C ASP A 55 11.11 7.31 12.42
N ALA A 56 10.82 6.95 13.66
CA ALA A 56 10.92 5.57 14.14
C ALA A 56 10.00 4.59 13.38
N SER A 57 8.93 5.09 12.75
CA SER A 57 8.02 4.32 11.91
C SER A 57 8.58 4.05 10.51
N VAL A 58 9.69 4.67 10.09
CA VAL A 58 10.31 4.47 8.77
C VAL A 58 11.75 4.00 8.95
N VAL A 59 12.01 2.74 8.62
CA VAL A 59 13.30 2.09 8.86
C VAL A 59 13.88 1.55 7.56
N LEU A 60 15.09 2.02 7.19
CA LEU A 60 15.89 1.38 6.16
C LEU A 60 16.44 0.05 6.70
N LEU A 61 16.00 -1.06 6.14
CA LEU A 61 16.41 -2.41 6.54
C LEU A 61 17.66 -2.87 5.81
N GLU A 62 17.72 -2.58 4.50
CA GLU A 62 18.80 -3.03 3.64
C GLU A 62 19.21 -1.92 2.67
N SER A 63 20.50 -1.83 2.37
CA SER A 63 21.01 -1.02 1.26
C SER A 63 22.19 -1.70 0.60
N PHE A 64 22.21 -1.70 -0.74
CA PHE A 64 23.24 -2.32 -1.55
C PHE A 64 23.78 -1.31 -2.54
N LYS A 65 25.11 -1.22 -2.61
CA LYS A 65 25.77 -0.50 -3.70
C LYS A 65 25.86 -1.44 -4.90
N VAL A 66 25.27 -1.03 -6.01
CA VAL A 66 25.27 -1.80 -7.26
C VAL A 66 25.98 -0.98 -8.32
N VAL A 67 26.96 -1.61 -8.98
CA VAL A 67 27.69 -1.07 -10.12
C VAL A 67 27.65 -2.15 -11.22
N PRO A 68 27.39 -1.83 -12.50
CA PRO A 68 27.20 -0.50 -13.11
C PRO A 68 25.73 -0.08 -13.25
N GLY A 69 25.48 1.23 -13.43
CA GLY A 69 24.18 1.78 -13.85
C GLY A 69 23.83 3.14 -13.21
N VAL A 70 22.97 3.93 -13.87
CA VAL A 70 22.41 5.18 -13.31
C VAL A 70 21.33 4.82 -12.30
N CYS A 71 21.45 5.32 -11.06
CA CYS A 71 20.50 5.03 -10.00
C CYS A 71 20.21 3.52 -9.87
N ALA A 72 21.28 2.71 -9.80
CA ALA A 72 21.20 1.25 -9.75
C ALA A 72 21.22 0.69 -8.32
N ASN A 73 21.60 1.49 -7.32
CA ASN A 73 21.64 1.04 -5.94
C ASN A 73 20.27 0.57 -5.48
N GLN A 74 20.27 -0.42 -4.61
CA GLN A 74 19.06 -1.04 -4.11
C GLN A 74 18.89 -0.74 -2.63
N GLY A 75 17.65 -0.80 -2.16
CA GLY A 75 17.38 -0.83 -0.73
C GLY A 75 15.96 -1.29 -0.42
N LYS A 76 15.72 -1.54 0.86
CA LYS A 76 14.43 -2.00 1.39
C LYS A 76 14.09 -1.21 2.64
N ILE A 77 12.92 -0.60 2.65
CA ILE A 77 12.38 0.19 3.77
C ILE A 77 11.17 -0.54 4.34
N ARG A 78 11.03 -0.49 5.66
CA ARG A 78 9.78 -0.83 6.36
C ARG A 78 9.13 0.45 6.89
N ILE A 79 7.84 0.59 6.62
CA ILE A 79 6.99 1.71 7.03
C ILE A 79 5.91 1.13 7.94
N THR A 80 5.93 1.46 9.23
CA THR A 80 4.95 0.99 10.21
C THR A 80 3.85 2.03 10.37
N PHE A 81 2.65 1.70 9.89
CA PHE A 81 1.47 2.56 10.03
C PHE A 81 0.92 2.46 11.45
N ASP A 82 0.36 3.57 11.93
CA ASP A 82 -0.41 3.52 13.17
C ASP A 82 -1.65 2.65 12.94
N LYS A 83 -2.00 1.86 13.96
CA LYS A 83 -3.30 1.20 14.02
C LYS A 83 -4.41 2.25 14.12
N CYS A 84 -5.66 1.80 14.09
CA CYS A 84 -6.84 2.65 14.28
C CYS A 84 -6.64 3.85 15.23
N TRP A 85 -7.00 5.04 14.75
CA TRP A 85 -6.98 6.34 15.47
C TRP A 85 -5.63 7.06 15.61
N GLY A 86 -4.52 6.53 15.06
CA GLY A 86 -3.25 7.27 15.01
C GLY A 86 -3.19 8.36 13.92
N SER A 87 -2.07 9.08 13.88
CA SER A 87 -1.82 10.16 12.91
C SER A 87 -1.12 9.65 11.64
N LYS A 88 -0.42 8.52 11.71
CA LYS A 88 0.35 7.92 10.61
C LYS A 88 -0.47 6.92 9.80
N ARG A 89 -1.53 7.40 9.14
CA ARG A 89 -2.52 6.55 8.44
C ARG A 89 -2.40 6.57 6.92
N THR A 90 -1.82 7.64 6.38
CA THR A 90 -1.57 7.78 4.95
C THR A 90 -0.10 8.12 4.76
N ALA A 91 0.65 7.21 4.13
CA ALA A 91 2.01 7.51 3.71
C ALA A 91 1.96 8.16 2.32
N ARG A 92 2.56 9.34 2.21
CA ARG A 92 2.92 9.96 0.95
C ARG A 92 4.33 9.51 0.58
N ILE A 93 4.47 8.81 -0.54
CA ILE A 93 5.73 8.28 -1.06
C ILE A 93 6.03 9.00 -2.36
N ASP A 94 7.02 9.89 -2.34
CA ASP A 94 7.53 10.56 -3.53
C ASP A 94 8.73 9.79 -4.10
N LEU A 95 8.69 9.54 -5.40
CA LEU A 95 9.64 8.74 -6.15
C LEU A 95 10.21 9.58 -7.30
N TRP A 96 11.53 9.77 -7.34
CA TRP A 96 12.20 10.46 -8.44
C TRP A 96 13.05 9.50 -9.25
N PHE A 97 12.93 9.59 -10.57
CA PHE A 97 13.53 8.65 -11.50
C PHE A 97 14.49 9.33 -12.48
N ALA A 98 15.47 8.56 -12.93
CA ALA A 98 16.28 8.89 -14.09
C ALA A 98 15.44 8.78 -15.39
N ALA A 99 15.95 9.34 -16.48
CA ALA A 99 15.29 9.28 -17.79
C ALA A 99 15.09 7.83 -18.30
N GLN A 100 16.05 6.96 -17.98
CA GLN A 100 15.99 5.53 -18.24
C GLN A 100 15.58 4.78 -16.97
N VAL A 101 14.50 4.01 -17.08
CA VAL A 101 13.97 3.14 -16.02
C VAL A 101 13.80 1.76 -16.63
N THR A 102 14.36 0.74 -15.98
CA THR A 102 14.35 -0.65 -16.47
C THR A 102 14.04 -1.61 -15.33
N GLY A 103 13.42 -2.76 -15.64
CA GLY A 103 13.14 -3.78 -14.65
C GLY A 103 12.29 -3.28 -13.48
N PHE A 104 12.47 -3.86 -12.29
CA PHE A 104 11.75 -3.46 -11.09
C PHE A 104 12.36 -2.21 -10.45
N SER A 105 11.78 -1.04 -10.74
CA SER A 105 12.30 0.25 -10.24
C SER A 105 11.87 0.54 -8.80
N PHE A 106 10.67 0.10 -8.42
CA PHE A 106 10.19 0.07 -7.04
C PHE A 106 9.17 -1.05 -6.87
N ASP A 107 8.96 -1.48 -5.62
CA ASP A 107 7.96 -2.48 -5.23
C ASP A 107 7.44 -2.14 -3.83
N ILE A 108 6.14 -1.90 -3.68
CA ILE A 108 5.45 -1.50 -2.44
C ILE A 108 4.38 -2.54 -2.12
N ALA A 109 4.44 -3.16 -0.94
CA ALA A 109 3.42 -4.12 -0.51
C ALA A 109 3.25 -4.16 1.00
N ASP A 110 2.12 -4.68 1.48
CA ASP A 110 1.87 -4.99 2.89
C ASP A 110 2.17 -6.46 3.25
N SER A 111 3.13 -7.04 2.53
CA SER A 111 3.78 -8.31 2.88
C SER A 111 5.30 -8.28 2.64
N PRO A 112 6.12 -8.93 3.50
CA PRO A 112 7.57 -8.94 3.37
C PRO A 112 8.11 -9.88 2.28
N THR A 113 7.25 -10.69 1.65
CA THR A 113 7.65 -11.75 0.69
C THR A 113 7.10 -11.59 -0.72
N VAL A 114 6.48 -10.45 -1.02
CA VAL A 114 6.01 -10.11 -2.36
C VAL A 114 7.18 -10.04 -3.35
N ASN A 115 6.93 -10.41 -4.61
CA ASN A 115 7.98 -10.68 -5.59
C ASN A 115 7.80 -10.01 -6.95
N GLY A 116 6.88 -9.06 -7.14
CA GLY A 116 6.72 -8.40 -8.43
C GLY A 116 5.62 -8.97 -9.35
N TYR A 117 4.79 -9.91 -8.90
CA TYR A 117 3.73 -10.51 -9.74
C TYR A 117 2.40 -10.72 -9.01
N GLY A 118 2.16 -9.99 -7.93
CA GLY A 118 0.95 -10.08 -7.11
C GLY A 118 0.94 -11.27 -6.16
N GLY A 119 0.09 -11.14 -5.13
CA GLY A 119 -0.15 -12.17 -4.13
C GLY A 119 1.02 -12.31 -3.16
N ASP A 120 0.88 -13.26 -2.24
CA ASP A 120 1.91 -13.51 -1.25
C ASP A 120 2.45 -14.95 -1.31
N ALA A 121 3.74 -15.12 -1.01
CA ALA A 121 4.42 -16.43 -0.98
C ALA A 121 3.99 -17.32 0.22
N GLY A 122 2.74 -17.18 0.69
CA GLY A 122 2.13 -17.97 1.76
C GLY A 122 2.43 -17.49 3.18
N THR A 123 3.03 -16.32 3.37
CA THR A 123 3.29 -15.73 4.69
C THR A 123 2.09 -14.98 5.28
N THR A 124 1.23 -14.43 4.43
CA THR A 124 0.03 -13.64 4.74
C THR A 124 -0.93 -13.70 3.52
N THR A 125 -2.16 -13.21 3.67
CA THR A 125 -3.10 -13.00 2.54
C THR A 125 -3.32 -11.53 2.23
N LYS A 126 -2.64 -10.63 2.93
CA LYS A 126 -2.77 -9.18 2.76
C LYS A 126 -2.15 -8.66 1.47
N GLY A 127 -1.19 -9.39 0.88
CA GLY A 127 -0.18 -8.97 -0.11
C GLY A 127 -0.65 -8.18 -1.34
N ALA A 128 -1.31 -7.05 -1.11
CA ALA A 128 -1.58 -6.04 -2.11
C ALA A 128 -0.27 -5.38 -2.48
N GLU A 129 -0.09 -5.10 -3.76
CA GLU A 129 1.20 -4.72 -4.32
C GLU A 129 1.03 -3.57 -5.30
N VAL A 130 1.95 -2.61 -5.25
CA VAL A 130 2.11 -1.53 -6.23
C VAL A 130 3.56 -1.48 -6.63
N HIS A 131 3.86 -1.69 -7.91
CA HIS A 131 5.24 -1.70 -8.37
C HIS A 131 5.42 -1.03 -9.73
N GLY A 132 6.67 -0.67 -9.99
CA GLY A 132 7.13 -0.21 -11.29
C GLY A 132 7.89 -1.30 -12.03
N LEU A 133 7.44 -1.64 -13.24
CA LEU A 133 8.15 -2.56 -14.13
C LEU A 133 8.45 -1.87 -15.46
N ASN A 134 9.73 -1.61 -15.72
CA ASN A 134 10.18 -0.68 -16.76
C ASN A 134 9.53 0.69 -16.58
N LYS A 135 8.78 1.19 -17.57
CA LYS A 135 8.01 2.43 -17.46
C LYS A 135 6.53 2.22 -17.10
N ASN A 136 6.15 1.00 -16.75
CA ASN A 136 4.77 0.65 -16.45
C ASN A 136 4.52 0.71 -14.95
N PHE A 137 3.30 1.12 -14.59
CA PHE A 137 2.80 1.15 -13.22
C PHE A 137 1.75 0.05 -13.07
N LEU A 138 1.91 -0.81 -12.06
CA LEU A 138 1.03 -1.95 -11.85
C LEU A 138 0.51 -1.95 -10.41
N ILE A 139 -0.74 -2.40 -10.26
CA ILE A 139 -1.38 -2.63 -8.96
C ILE A 139 -1.94 -4.05 -8.95
N PHE A 140 -1.70 -4.78 -7.87
CA PHE A 140 -2.26 -6.10 -7.61
C PHE A 140 -3.05 -6.11 -6.30
N THR A 141 -4.11 -6.92 -6.27
CA THR A 141 -4.90 -7.16 -5.08
C THR A 141 -4.15 -8.01 -4.07
N ASN A 142 -4.67 -8.00 -2.84
CA ASN A 142 -4.47 -9.05 -1.87
C ASN A 142 -5.18 -10.35 -2.26
N ASP A 143 -5.00 -11.40 -1.45
CA ASP A 143 -5.50 -12.74 -1.71
C ASP A 143 -6.84 -13.05 -0.99
N PHE A 144 -7.60 -12.02 -0.57
CA PHE A 144 -8.88 -12.24 0.09
C PHE A 144 -9.91 -12.82 -0.89
N THR A 145 -10.82 -13.65 -0.39
CA THR A 145 -11.92 -14.21 -1.19
C THR A 145 -12.75 -13.11 -1.86
N GLY A 146 -13.01 -13.27 -3.16
CA GLY A 146 -13.77 -12.32 -3.98
C GLY A 146 -12.93 -11.22 -4.62
N HIS A 147 -11.60 -11.21 -4.43
CA HIS A 147 -10.74 -10.21 -5.07
C HIS A 147 -10.85 -10.22 -6.60
N GLN A 148 -11.18 -11.37 -7.19
CA GLN A 148 -11.30 -11.55 -8.65
C GLN A 148 -12.34 -10.61 -9.27
N ASP A 149 -13.39 -10.24 -8.52
CA ASP A 149 -14.42 -9.30 -9.00
C ASP A 149 -13.90 -7.86 -9.09
N TYR A 150 -12.76 -7.57 -8.46
CA TYR A 150 -12.10 -6.27 -8.46
C TYR A 150 -10.87 -6.22 -9.38
N THR A 151 -10.59 -7.28 -10.15
CA THR A 151 -9.43 -7.34 -11.04
C THR A 151 -9.83 -7.31 -12.51
N THR A 152 -8.92 -6.79 -13.33
CA THR A 152 -9.10 -6.64 -14.78
C THR A 152 -8.99 -7.95 -15.54
N ASN A 153 -8.38 -8.97 -14.94
CA ASN A 153 -8.10 -10.25 -15.57
C ASN A 153 -8.69 -11.46 -14.82
N GLY A 154 -9.53 -11.24 -13.81
CA GLY A 154 -10.07 -12.32 -12.97
C GLY A 154 -9.02 -13.04 -12.11
N HIS A 155 -7.79 -12.53 -12.08
CA HIS A 155 -6.70 -12.97 -11.20
C HIS A 155 -6.44 -11.86 -10.18
N LEU A 156 -5.21 -11.35 -10.11
CA LEU A 156 -4.78 -10.37 -9.09
C LEU A 156 -4.62 -8.94 -9.63
N THR A 157 -4.66 -8.73 -10.95
CA THR A 157 -4.26 -7.42 -11.53
C THR A 157 -5.40 -6.40 -11.45
N VAL A 158 -5.24 -5.37 -10.63
CA VAL A 158 -6.15 -4.22 -10.55
C VAL A 158 -5.88 -3.23 -11.68
N GLU A 159 -4.61 -2.93 -11.94
CA GLU A 159 -4.21 -1.94 -12.95
C GLU A 159 -2.88 -2.35 -13.59
N SER A 160 -2.74 -2.07 -14.89
CA SER A 160 -1.48 -2.21 -15.62
C SER A 160 -1.36 -1.05 -16.61
N LYS A 161 -0.87 0.08 -16.12
CA LYS A 161 -0.81 1.31 -16.92
C LYS A 161 0.57 1.48 -17.54
N ALA A 162 0.62 1.42 -18.87
CA ALA A 162 1.85 1.58 -19.62
C ALA A 162 2.36 3.03 -19.61
N LYS A 163 3.70 3.18 -19.56
CA LYS A 163 4.41 4.47 -19.73
C LYS A 163 3.99 5.58 -18.74
N VAL A 164 3.58 5.22 -17.52
CA VAL A 164 3.24 6.17 -16.44
C VAL A 164 4.47 6.69 -15.73
N ILE A 165 5.49 5.84 -15.57
CA ILE A 165 6.70 6.20 -14.82
C ILE A 165 7.50 7.22 -15.64
N SER A 166 7.64 8.40 -15.05
CA SER A 166 8.37 9.54 -15.59
C SER A 166 9.42 10.01 -14.56
N ASP A 167 9.82 11.28 -14.59
CA ASP A 167 10.83 11.85 -13.69
C ASP A 167 10.39 11.93 -12.22
N HIS A 168 9.09 12.11 -11.96
CA HIS A 168 8.55 12.19 -10.60
C HIS A 168 7.16 11.54 -10.53
N MET A 169 6.95 10.76 -9.47
CA MET A 169 5.65 10.22 -9.10
C MET A 169 5.43 10.36 -7.60
N THR A 170 4.17 10.54 -7.21
CA THR A 170 3.75 10.45 -5.81
C THR A 170 2.70 9.35 -5.71
N ILE A 171 2.90 8.45 -4.76
CA ILE A 171 1.96 7.40 -4.40
C ILE A 171 1.53 7.62 -2.96
N TYR A 172 0.22 7.65 -2.71
CA TYR A 172 -0.36 7.65 -1.38
C TYR A 172 -0.88 6.25 -1.08
N ILE A 173 -0.43 5.71 0.05
CA ILE A 173 -0.86 4.40 0.55
C ILE A 173 -1.59 4.62 1.88
N SER A 174 -2.81 4.09 1.98
CA SER A 174 -3.57 4.00 3.22
C SER A 174 -4.37 2.69 3.22
N HIS A 175 -5.04 2.40 4.34
CA HIS A 175 -5.93 1.24 4.42
C HIS A 175 -6.96 1.24 3.28
N GLU A 176 -7.01 0.14 2.53
CA GLU A 176 -7.92 -0.15 1.42
C GLU A 176 -7.81 0.83 0.24
N ARG A 177 -6.73 1.62 0.16
CA ARG A 177 -6.65 2.71 -0.81
C ARG A 177 -5.24 2.97 -1.33
N VAL A 178 -5.17 3.16 -2.64
CA VAL A 178 -3.98 3.60 -3.37
C VAL A 178 -4.36 4.81 -4.20
N GLU A 179 -3.56 5.86 -4.13
CA GLU A 179 -3.69 7.01 -5.02
C GLU A 179 -2.33 7.35 -5.63
N VAL A 180 -2.34 7.76 -6.89
CA VAL A 180 -1.12 7.99 -7.66
C VAL A 180 -1.26 9.23 -8.52
N THR A 181 -0.19 10.01 -8.62
CA THR A 181 -0.01 11.07 -9.61
C THR A 181 1.41 11.03 -10.16
N ASN A 182 1.56 11.29 -11.46
CA ASN A 182 2.87 11.47 -12.09
C ASN A 182 3.16 12.91 -12.53
N TYR A 183 2.29 13.86 -12.16
CA TYR A 183 2.39 15.28 -12.54
C TYR A 183 2.49 15.54 -14.06
N ARG A 184 2.15 14.54 -14.88
CA ARG A 184 2.19 14.57 -16.35
C ARG A 184 0.92 13.99 -16.96
N GLY A 185 -0.21 14.23 -16.30
CA GLY A 185 -1.54 13.88 -16.80
C GLY A 185 -2.06 12.49 -16.41
N TYR A 186 -1.28 11.69 -15.67
CA TYR A 186 -1.82 10.50 -15.02
C TYR A 186 -2.07 10.76 -13.54
N GLN A 187 -3.33 10.64 -13.14
CA GLN A 187 -3.78 10.66 -11.76
C GLN A 187 -4.91 9.64 -11.61
N ALA A 188 -4.84 8.81 -10.57
CA ALA A 188 -5.84 7.78 -10.32
C ALA A 188 -5.99 7.48 -8.83
N VAL A 189 -7.17 7.02 -8.45
CA VAL A 189 -7.53 6.60 -7.09
C VAL A 189 -8.17 5.22 -7.19
N TYR A 190 -7.71 4.31 -6.36
CA TYR A 190 -8.21 2.96 -6.21
C TYR A 190 -8.64 2.76 -4.75
N ASP A 191 -9.84 2.25 -4.55
CA ASP A 191 -10.45 2.10 -3.23
C ASP A 191 -11.18 0.75 -3.17
N SER A 192 -10.67 -0.17 -2.34
CA SER A 192 -11.18 -1.52 -2.22
C SER A 192 -10.55 -2.26 -1.04
N ARG A 193 -11.36 -3.09 -0.38
CA ARG A 193 -10.92 -4.09 0.61
C ARG A 193 -9.89 -5.09 0.09
N TYR A 194 -9.71 -5.14 -1.23
CA TYR A 194 -8.71 -6.00 -1.88
C TYR A 194 -7.35 -5.30 -2.07
N LEU A 195 -7.18 -4.08 -1.55
CA LEU A 195 -5.89 -3.37 -1.48
C LEU A 195 -5.25 -3.53 -0.09
N PHE A 196 -4.49 -2.54 0.37
CA PHE A 196 -3.65 -2.57 1.57
C PHE A 196 -4.44 -2.72 2.88
N GLN A 197 -3.99 -3.58 3.77
CA GLN A 197 -4.71 -4.00 4.98
C GLN A 197 -4.04 -3.51 6.28
N LEU A 198 -4.18 -2.20 6.53
CA LEU A 198 -3.41 -1.43 7.52
C LEU A 198 -4.18 -0.99 8.78
N SER A 199 -5.43 -1.41 8.95
CA SER A 199 -6.23 -1.05 10.14
C SER A 199 -5.73 -1.68 11.45
N GLY A 200 -4.90 -2.72 11.35
CA GLY A 200 -4.47 -3.53 12.49
C GLY A 200 -5.51 -4.54 12.96
N GLN A 201 -6.65 -4.65 12.25
CA GLN A 201 -7.62 -5.71 12.48
C GLN A 201 -7.02 -7.08 12.14
N LEU A 202 -7.49 -8.11 12.83
CA LEU A 202 -7.08 -9.48 12.59
C LEU A 202 -7.85 -10.01 11.36
N ILE A 203 -7.20 -9.96 10.21
CA ILE A 203 -7.81 -10.30 8.91
C ILE A 203 -6.87 -11.17 8.08
N GLY A 204 -7.45 -11.93 7.16
CA GLY A 204 -6.73 -12.86 6.31
C GLY A 204 -6.49 -14.25 6.92
N ARG A 205 -5.87 -15.13 6.13
CA ARG A 205 -5.43 -16.48 6.52
C ARG A 205 -4.02 -16.79 5.96
N PRO A 206 -2.97 -16.87 6.77
CA PRO A 206 -2.99 -16.74 8.23
C PRO A 206 -3.39 -15.32 8.67
N PRO A 207 -4.12 -15.19 9.78
CA PRO A 207 -4.59 -13.90 10.26
C PRO A 207 -3.42 -13.04 10.76
N SER A 208 -3.40 -11.75 10.42
CA SER A 208 -2.32 -10.84 10.79
C SER A 208 -2.84 -9.45 11.20
N THR A 209 -2.31 -8.92 12.31
CA THR A 209 -2.53 -7.54 12.76
C THR A 209 -1.41 -6.58 12.33
N ALA A 210 -0.44 -7.05 11.53
CA ALA A 210 0.66 -6.23 11.05
C ALA A 210 0.15 -5.07 10.21
N THR A 211 0.73 -3.89 10.41
CA THR A 211 0.44 -2.65 9.69
C THR A 211 1.68 -2.13 8.96
N ASP A 212 2.65 -3.02 8.76
CA ASP A 212 3.87 -2.70 8.04
C ASP A 212 3.60 -2.72 6.53
N VAL A 213 4.19 -1.73 5.85
CA VAL A 213 4.36 -1.70 4.41
C VAL A 213 5.84 -1.77 4.13
N TRP A 214 6.22 -2.59 3.16
CA TRP A 214 7.58 -2.69 2.66
C TRP A 214 7.67 -1.93 1.34
N LEU A 215 8.70 -1.09 1.22
CA LEU A 215 9.06 -0.41 -0.02
C LEU A 215 10.47 -0.85 -0.39
N SER A 216 10.60 -1.56 -1.50
CA SER A 216 11.87 -1.88 -2.13
C SER A 216 12.17 -0.92 -3.28
N MET A 217 13.45 -0.62 -3.44
CA MET A 217 14.01 0.32 -4.39
C MET A 217 14.95 -0.41 -5.34
N ASN A 218 14.69 -0.33 -6.66
CA ASN A 218 15.44 -1.01 -7.73
C ASN A 218 15.51 -2.54 -7.60
N ARG A 219 14.54 -3.14 -6.91
CA ARG A 219 14.34 -4.58 -6.73
C ARG A 219 12.94 -4.87 -6.22
N VAL A 220 12.58 -6.15 -6.22
CA VAL A 220 11.38 -6.64 -5.52
C VAL A 220 11.60 -6.74 -4.00
N ILE A 221 10.52 -6.86 -3.24
CA ILE A 221 10.54 -6.95 -1.78
C ILE A 221 11.23 -8.23 -1.29
N SER A 222 10.93 -9.38 -1.90
CA SER A 222 11.43 -10.70 -1.49
C SER A 222 12.93 -10.94 -1.72
N GLY A 223 13.63 -10.10 -2.49
CA GLY A 223 15.07 -10.27 -2.69
C GLY A 223 15.67 -9.42 -3.80
N THR A 224 16.94 -9.67 -4.13
CA THR A 224 17.71 -8.93 -5.14
C THR A 224 17.68 -9.56 -6.53
N TYR A 225 17.07 -10.74 -6.69
CA TYR A 225 17.10 -11.55 -7.91
C TYR A 225 16.18 -11.02 -9.04
N ARG A 226 15.18 -10.21 -8.69
CA ARG A 226 14.39 -9.41 -9.64
C ARG A 226 14.71 -7.96 -9.39
N SER A 227 15.54 -7.40 -10.26
CA SER A 227 16.12 -6.08 -10.10
C SER A 227 15.66 -5.13 -11.20
N GLY A 228 15.92 -3.86 -10.97
CA GLY A 228 15.77 -2.80 -11.95
C GLY A 228 16.76 -1.68 -11.71
N THR A 229 16.59 -0.60 -12.46
CA THR A 229 17.34 0.63 -12.32
C THR A 229 16.45 1.82 -12.61
N GLY A 230 16.90 2.98 -12.16
CA GLY A 230 16.32 4.26 -12.54
C GLY A 230 15.54 4.94 -11.43
N LEU A 231 15.20 4.28 -10.31
CA LEU A 231 14.74 5.01 -9.13
C LEU A 231 15.96 5.62 -8.43
N CYS A 232 15.99 6.94 -8.35
CA CYS A 232 17.14 7.71 -7.85
C CYS A 232 16.95 8.21 -6.43
N LYS A 233 15.71 8.51 -6.05
CA LYS A 233 15.41 9.08 -4.75
C LYS A 233 14.01 8.70 -4.31
N VAL A 234 13.87 8.50 -3.01
CA VAL A 234 12.59 8.27 -2.34
C VAL A 234 12.45 9.28 -1.20
N ALA A 235 11.25 9.80 -1.01
CA ALA A 235 10.88 10.55 0.19
C ALA A 235 9.56 10.00 0.76
N ILE A 236 9.48 9.89 2.08
CA ILE A 236 8.31 9.40 2.80
C ILE A 236 7.88 10.46 3.80
N SER A 237 6.60 10.76 3.82
CA SER A 237 5.96 11.66 4.79
C SER A 237 4.54 11.19 5.12
N TRP A 238 3.98 11.70 6.21
CA TRP A 238 2.61 11.43 6.62
C TRP A 238 1.69 12.59 6.24
N VAL A 239 0.46 12.27 5.80
CA VAL A 239 -0.60 13.24 5.46
C VAL A 239 -1.93 12.84 6.10
#